data_AF-A0A1B6QEA5-F1
#
_entry.id   AF-A0A1B6QEA5-F1
#
_cell.length_a   1.000
_cell.length_b   1.000
_cell.length_c   1.000
_cell.angle_alpha   90.00
_cell.angle_beta   90.00
_cell.angle_gamma   90.00
#
_symmetry.space_group_name_H-M   'P 1'
#
loop_
_entity.id
_entity.type
_entity.pdbx_description
1 polymer ?
#
loop_
_entity_poly.entity_id
_entity_poly.type
_entity_poly.pdbx_seq_one_letter_code
_entity_poly.pdbx_strand_id
1 'polypeptide(L)'
;MKKTNDVPKDSGNLVEITLSIKDQENSKHKKLPGRCQFSNQYPYWGWNKFISLENFKDTSKGYLIKGKCCVEAEVAINGSSKTEYTQ
;
A
#
# COMPACT_ATOMS: atom_id res chain seq x y z
N MET A 1 -7.32 4.54 -28.50
CA MET A 1 -6.39 3.44 -28.16
C MET A 1 -6.67 3.04 -26.72
N LYS A 2 -7.17 1.82 -26.47
CA LYS A 2 -7.42 1.31 -25.11
C LYS A 2 -6.07 1.03 -24.44
N LYS A 3 -5.81 1.59 -23.26
CA LYS A 3 -4.62 1.25 -22.49
C LYS A 3 -4.80 -0.17 -21.96
N THR A 4 -3.86 -1.04 -22.32
CA THR A 4 -3.95 -2.50 -22.18
C THR A 4 -3.76 -3.03 -20.76
N ASN A 5 -3.72 -2.14 -19.75
CA ASN A 5 -3.48 -2.48 -18.35
C ASN A 5 -4.66 -2.13 -17.43
N ASP A 6 -5.76 -1.60 -17.97
CA ASP A 6 -6.92 -1.22 -17.18
C ASP A 6 -7.74 -2.46 -16.82
N VAL A 7 -8.03 -2.61 -15.52
CA VAL A 7 -8.94 -3.64 -15.01
C VAL A 7 -10.32 -3.41 -15.65
N PRO A 8 -11.04 -4.43 -16.15
CA PRO A 8 -12.40 -4.23 -16.64
C PRO A 8 -13.28 -3.47 -15.63
N LYS A 9 -14.16 -2.58 -16.12
CA LYS A 9 -14.99 -1.70 -15.27
C LYS A 9 -15.76 -2.44 -14.16
N ASP A 10 -16.13 -3.69 -14.40
CA ASP A 10 -16.92 -4.53 -13.51
C ASP A 10 -16.09 -5.67 -12.89
N SER A 11 -14.80 -5.42 -12.65
CA SER A 11 -13.92 -6.38 -11.99
C SER A 11 -13.02 -5.72 -10.96
N GLY A 12 -12.63 -6.49 -9.95
CA GLY A 12 -11.62 -6.11 -8.98
C GLY A 12 -10.64 -7.25 -8.76
N ASN A 13 -9.40 -6.89 -8.45
CA ASN A 13 -8.39 -7.82 -8.00
C ASN A 13 -8.36 -7.81 -6.48
N LEU A 14 -8.44 -8.99 -5.89
CA LEU A 14 -8.15 -9.16 -4.49
C LEU A 14 -6.64 -9.14 -4.31
N VAL A 15 -6.16 -8.19 -3.53
CA VAL A 15 -4.73 -7.93 -3.35
C VAL A 15 -4.40 -7.98 -1.86
N GLU A 16 -3.35 -8.72 -1.54
CA GLU A 16 -2.66 -8.63 -0.27
C GLU A 16 -1.48 -7.68 -0.42
N ILE A 17 -1.37 -6.72 0.49
CA ILE A 17 -0.33 -5.71 0.50
C ILE A 17 0.31 -5.62 1.88
N THR A 18 1.63 -5.62 1.93
CA THR A 18 2.37 -5.22 3.12
C THR A 18 3.11 -3.93 2.80
N LEU A 19 2.68 -2.83 3.42
CA LEU A 19 3.38 -1.55 3.31
C LEU A 19 4.33 -1.41 4.49
N SER A 20 5.55 -0.97 4.23
CA SER A 20 6.54 -0.75 5.27
C SER A 20 7.28 0.57 5.10
N ILE A 21 7.63 1.19 6.23
CA ILE A 21 8.65 2.22 6.30
C ILE A 21 9.89 1.62 6.94
N LYS A 22 11.02 1.76 6.24
CA LYS A 22 12.28 1.15 6.67
C LYS A 22 12.96 2.06 7.68
N ASP A 23 13.22 1.52 8.87
CA ASP A 23 14.33 1.98 9.71
C ASP A 23 15.64 1.72 8.96
N GLN A 24 16.37 2.80 8.67
CA GLN A 24 17.58 2.78 7.84
C GLN A 24 18.85 2.46 8.63
N GLU A 25 18.77 2.32 9.97
CA GLU A 25 19.94 2.15 10.84
C GLU A 25 19.87 0.86 11.66
N ASN A 26 18.71 0.53 12.26
CA ASN A 26 18.60 -0.56 13.25
C ASN A 26 17.71 -1.72 12.78
N SER A 27 17.30 -1.72 11.51
CA SER A 27 16.42 -2.72 10.89
C SER A 27 15.04 -2.90 11.55
N LYS A 28 14.61 -1.98 12.44
CA LYS A 28 13.28 -2.01 13.10
C LYS A 28 12.22 -1.36 12.21
N HIS A 29 11.97 -1.95 11.06
CA HIS A 29 10.99 -1.46 10.10
C HIS A 29 9.57 -1.53 10.67
N LYS A 30 8.76 -0.52 10.40
CA LYS A 30 7.33 -0.56 10.72
C LYS A 30 6.59 -1.04 9.50
N LYS A 31 5.91 -2.19 9.63
CA LYS A 31 5.12 -2.82 8.57
C LYS A 31 3.64 -2.84 8.96
N LEU A 32 2.74 -2.62 8.00
CA LEU A 32 1.31 -2.88 8.15
C LEU A 32 0.84 -3.77 7.00
N PRO A 33 0.34 -4.98 7.28
CA PRO A 33 -0.29 -5.84 6.28
C PRO A 33 -1.76 -5.48 6.10
N GLY A 34 -2.26 -5.62 4.88
CA GLY A 34 -3.62 -5.29 4.48
C GLY A 34 -4.11 -6.16 3.34
N ARG A 35 -5.42 -6.25 3.21
CA ARG A 35 -6.10 -6.91 2.10
C ARG A 35 -7.16 -5.97 1.57
N CYS A 36 -7.23 -5.83 0.25
CA CYS A 36 -8.13 -4.89 -0.39
C CYS A 36 -8.55 -5.40 -1.76
N GLN A 37 -9.61 -4.80 -2.29
CA GLN A 37 -10.05 -5.02 -3.65
C GLN A 37 -9.64 -3.80 -4.48
N PHE A 38 -8.70 -3.99 -5.40
CA PHE A 38 -8.30 -2.97 -6.37
C PHE A 38 -9.19 -3.05 -7.59
N SER A 39 -9.85 -1.97 -7.93
CA SER A 39 -10.66 -1.82 -9.15
C SER A 39 -10.48 -0.44 -9.73
N ASN A 40 -11.05 -0.17 -10.92
CA ASN A 40 -11.02 1.17 -11.49
C ASN A 40 -11.73 2.22 -10.61
N GLN A 41 -12.71 1.80 -9.79
CA GLN A 41 -13.38 2.71 -8.85
C GLN A 41 -12.58 2.95 -7.57
N TYR A 42 -11.77 1.97 -7.17
CA TYR A 42 -10.89 2.07 -6.00
C TYR A 42 -9.44 1.81 -6.42
N PRO A 43 -8.82 2.75 -7.18
CA PRO A 43 -7.51 2.55 -7.78
C PRO A 43 -6.35 2.71 -6.80
N TYR A 44 -6.62 3.12 -5.56
CA TYR A 44 -5.63 3.29 -4.50
C TYR A 44 -6.15 2.74 -3.17
N TRP A 45 -5.22 2.34 -2.31
CA TRP A 45 -5.51 1.83 -0.98
C TRP A 45 -4.34 2.07 -0.03
N GLY A 46 -4.61 2.16 1.28
CA GLY A 46 -3.58 2.34 2.31
C GLY A 46 -4.16 2.68 3.67
N TRP A 47 -3.31 3.19 4.58
CA TRP A 47 -3.69 3.57 5.93
C TRP A 47 -3.62 5.08 6.12
N ASN A 48 -4.74 5.70 6.47
CA ASN A 48 -4.80 7.13 6.83
C ASN A 48 -3.85 7.49 8.00
N LYS A 49 -3.58 6.53 8.89
CA LYS A 49 -2.66 6.68 10.02
C LYS A 49 -1.63 5.55 10.04
N PHE A 50 -0.73 5.56 9.05
CA PHE A 50 0.33 4.56 8.97
C PHE A 50 1.32 4.68 10.14
N ILE A 51 1.89 5.86 10.38
CA ILE A 51 2.83 6.17 11.48
C ILE A 51 2.52 7.56 12.04
N SER A 52 2.73 7.78 13.34
CA SER A 52 2.63 9.14 13.90
C SER A 52 3.79 10.00 13.42
N LEU A 53 3.54 11.31 13.28
CA LEU A 53 4.59 12.26 12.87
C LEU A 53 5.75 12.31 13.88
N GLU A 54 5.43 12.16 15.17
CA GLU A 54 6.41 12.06 16.26
C GLU A 54 7.36 10.88 16.04
N ASN A 55 6.83 9.66 15.88
CA ASN A 55 7.67 8.48 15.63
C ASN A 55 8.41 8.56 14.30
N PHE A 56 7.83 9.17 13.27
CA PHE A 56 8.48 9.35 11.97
C PHE A 56 9.68 10.31 12.03
N LYS A 57 9.60 11.35 12.86
CA LYS A 57 10.66 12.36 13.04
C LYS A 57 11.66 12.02 14.14
N ASP A 58 11.34 11.08 15.02
CA ASP A 58 12.26 10.60 16.05
C ASP A 58 13.48 9.94 15.39
N THR A 59 14.62 10.62 15.50
CA THR A 59 15.88 10.19 14.89
C THR A 59 16.38 8.86 15.45
N SER A 60 15.96 8.46 16.67
CA SER A 60 16.33 7.16 17.24
C SER A 60 15.64 5.97 16.56
N LYS A 61 14.59 6.22 15.76
CA LYS A 61 13.84 5.18 15.05
C LYS A 61 14.35 4.92 13.63
N GLY A 62 15.23 5.78 13.12
CA GLY A 62 15.86 5.62 11.80
C GLY A 62 14.93 5.74 10.58
N TYR A 63 13.67 6.18 10.74
CA TYR A 63 12.71 6.28 9.64
C TYR A 63 12.96 7.47 8.69
N LEU A 64 13.55 8.55 9.21
CA LEU A 64 13.88 9.76 8.46
C LEU A 64 15.33 10.17 8.71
N ILE A 65 16.23 9.81 7.79
CA ILE A 65 17.66 10.12 7.89
C ILE A 65 18.01 11.17 6.84
N LYS A 66 18.54 12.32 7.29
CA LYS A 66 18.92 13.45 6.42
C LYS A 66 17.80 13.87 5.45
N GLY A 67 16.56 13.90 5.95
CA GLY A 67 15.37 14.27 5.17
C GLY A 67 14.90 13.20 4.17
N LYS A 68 15.47 11.99 4.21
CA LYS A 68 15.10 10.87 3.33
C LYS A 68 14.46 9.74 4.14
N CYS A 69 13.37 9.19 3.61
CA CYS A 69 12.75 7.97 4.11
C CYS A 69 12.69 6.92 2.99
N CYS A 70 12.63 5.65 3.36
CA CYS A 70 12.44 4.55 2.44
C CYS A 70 11.13 3.83 2.76
N VAL A 71 10.28 3.69 1.75
CA VAL A 71 8.98 3.01 1.83
C VAL A 71 9.00 1.85 0.85
N GLU A 72 8.52 0.70 1.28
CA GLU A 72 8.49 -0.54 0.50
C GLU A 72 7.08 -1.13 0.55
N ALA A 73 6.58 -1.58 -0.60
CA ALA A 73 5.29 -2.25 -0.72
C ALA A 73 5.50 -3.64 -1.32
N GLU A 74 5.18 -4.67 -0.55
CA GLU A 74 5.07 -6.04 -1.04
C GLU A 74 3.62 -6.26 -1.46
N VAL A 75 3.38 -6.72 -2.70
CA VAL A 75 2.04 -6.84 -3.29
C VAL A 75 1.86 -8.23 -3.89
N ALA A 76 0.79 -8.92 -3.52
CA ALA A 76 0.37 -10.20 -4.08
C ALA A 76 -1.07 -10.10 -4.59
N ILE A 77 -1.31 -10.60 -5.81
CA ILE A 77 -2.65 -10.68 -6.39
C ILE A 77 -3.18 -12.09 -6.12
N ASN A 78 -4.23 -12.18 -5.31
CA ASN A 78 -4.76 -13.46 -4.83
C ASN A 78 -5.91 -13.98 -5.71
N GLY A 79 -6.49 -13.14 -6.58
CA GLY A 79 -7.51 -13.54 -7.54
C GLY A 79 -8.29 -12.36 -8.11
N SER A 80 -9.01 -12.59 -9.21
CA SER A 80 -9.96 -11.63 -9.76
C SER A 80 -11.39 -11.98 -9.34
N SER A 81 -12.17 -10.96 -9.01
CA SER A 81 -13.61 -11.08 -8.79
C SER A 81 -14.35 -10.17 -9.76
N LYS A 82 -15.54 -10.60 -10.20
CA LYS A 82 -16.49 -9.71 -10.85
C LYS A 82 -17.14 -8.85 -9.77
N THR A 83 -17.17 -7.54 -9.95
CA THR A 83 -17.94 -6.65 -9.09
C THR A 83 -19.33 -6.54 -9.69
N GLU A 84 -20.33 -7.16 -9.05
CA GLU A 84 -21.72 -6.96 -9.43
C GLU A 84 -22.19 -5.60 -8.90
N TYR A 85 -22.47 -4.68 -9.81
CA TYR A 85 -23.25 -3.49 -9.49
C TYR A 85 -24.71 -3.80 -9.81
N THR A 86 -25.55 -3.94 -8.79
CA THR A 86 -27.00 -3.84 -8.97
C THR A 86 -27.33 -2.37 -9.25
N GLN A 87 -27.89 -2.12 -10.43
CA GLN A 87 -28.42 -0.83 -10.86
C GLN A 87 -29.68 -0.45 -10.08
#